data_AF-A0AAU8DBC4-F1
#
_entry.id   AF-A0AAU8DBC4-F1
#
_cell.length_a   1.000
_cell.length_b   1.000
_cell.length_c   1.000
_cell.angle_alpha   90.00
_cell.angle_beta   90.00
_cell.angle_gamma   90.00
#
_symmetry.space_group_name_H-M   'P 1'
#
loop_
_entity.id
_entity.type
_entity.pdbx_description
1 polymer ?
#
loop_
_entity_poly.entity_id
_entity_poly.type
_entity_poly.pdbx_seq_one_letter_code
_entity_poly.pdbx_strand_id
1 'polypeptide(L)'
;MTISKFKLLGIFVAASVSAGGAIGVAHSTGTRHLEKPAVQFDTAAEQAFPDAPYGVDPMVTGPTSASFEQRQSAARCAEAVWPNIPLACYPNR
;
A
#
# COMPACT_ATOMS: atom_id res chain seq x y z
N MET A 1 -34.24 -40.39 33.29
CA MET A 1 -34.76 -41.75 33.40
C MET A 1 -34.63 -42.41 32.04
N THR A 2 -33.89 -43.54 31.95
CA THR A 2 -33.84 -44.53 30.84
C THR A 2 -33.33 -44.04 29.46
N ILE A 3 -32.51 -44.74 28.66
CA ILE A 3 -31.96 -46.10 28.65
C ILE A 3 -30.72 -46.11 27.75
N SER A 4 -29.69 -46.81 28.22
CA SER A 4 -28.51 -47.26 27.46
C SER A 4 -28.88 -48.27 26.40
N LYS A 5 -28.29 -48.21 25.20
CA LYS A 5 -28.05 -49.33 24.27
C LYS A 5 -27.36 -48.82 23.01
N PHE A 6 -26.20 -49.40 22.68
CA PHE A 6 -25.66 -49.73 21.35
C PHE A 6 -24.14 -49.80 21.48
N LYS A 7 -23.66 -50.87 22.12
CA LYS A 7 -23.22 -52.10 21.45
C LYS A 7 -21.91 -51.85 20.70
N LEU A 8 -20.83 -52.10 21.45
CA LEU A 8 -19.47 -52.31 20.97
C LEU A 8 -19.50 -53.14 19.69
N LEU A 9 -19.02 -52.55 18.60
CA LEU A 9 -18.66 -53.29 17.39
C LEU A 9 -17.34 -52.74 16.85
N GLY A 10 -16.38 -53.66 16.73
CA GLY A 10 -15.39 -53.63 15.67
C GLY A 10 -14.18 -52.74 15.91
N ILE A 11 -13.18 -53.27 16.62
CA ILE A 11 -11.79 -52.85 16.42
C ILE A 11 -11.39 -53.32 15.01
N PHE A 12 -11.36 -52.40 14.05
CA PHE A 12 -10.69 -52.62 12.77
C PHE A 12 -9.30 -51.99 12.83
N VAL A 13 -8.30 -52.86 12.87
CA VAL A 13 -6.88 -52.49 12.68
C VAL A 13 -6.65 -52.30 11.18
N ALA A 14 -6.20 -51.11 10.78
CA ALA A 14 -5.52 -50.92 9.50
C ALA A 14 -4.48 -49.79 9.63
N ALA A 15 -3.22 -50.17 9.51
CA ALA A 15 -2.06 -49.29 9.53
C ALA A 15 -2.01 -48.43 8.26
N SER A 16 -2.00 -47.11 8.41
CA SER A 16 -1.66 -46.18 7.34
C SER A 16 -0.32 -45.52 7.67
N VAL A 17 0.74 -45.97 7.00
CA VAL A 17 2.04 -45.29 6.97
C VAL A 17 1.85 -43.96 6.26
N SER A 18 1.70 -42.88 7.04
CA SER A 18 1.71 -41.53 6.52
C SER A 18 3.15 -41.12 6.24
N ALA A 19 3.50 -41.04 4.96
CA ALA A 19 4.73 -40.42 4.49
C ALA A 19 4.78 -38.98 5.04
N GLY A 20 5.68 -38.75 6.00
CA GLY A 20 5.90 -37.44 6.60
C GLY A 20 6.51 -36.50 5.56
N GLY A 21 5.67 -35.64 4.97
CA GLY A 21 6.15 -34.48 4.24
C GLY A 21 6.87 -33.55 5.21
N ALA A 22 8.12 -33.21 4.92
CA ALA A 22 8.83 -32.18 5.64
C ALA A 22 8.14 -30.83 5.39
N ILE A 23 7.34 -30.37 6.35
CA ILE A 23 6.76 -29.03 6.32
C ILE A 23 7.85 -28.07 6.77
N GLY A 24 8.66 -27.60 5.82
CA GLY A 24 9.55 -26.47 6.03
C GLY A 24 8.72 -25.19 6.18
N VAL A 25 8.30 -24.86 7.40
CA VAL A 25 7.76 -23.54 7.70
C VAL A 25 8.92 -22.56 7.86
N ALA A 26 9.32 -21.92 6.77
CA ALA A 26 10.14 -20.73 6.84
C ALA A 26 9.26 -19.59 7.39
N HIS A 27 9.34 -19.34 8.69
CA HIS A 27 8.70 -18.17 9.30
C HIS A 27 9.45 -16.93 8.83
N SER A 28 8.96 -16.30 7.75
CA SER A 28 9.30 -14.91 7.46
C SER A 28 8.70 -14.08 8.58
N THR A 29 9.53 -13.70 9.56
CA THR A 29 9.16 -12.66 10.52
C THR A 29 9.06 -11.36 9.74
N GLY A 30 7.83 -11.12 9.26
CA GLY A 30 7.45 -9.91 8.57
C GLY A 30 7.99 -8.71 9.33
N THR A 31 8.58 -7.80 8.55
CA THR A 31 9.08 -6.50 8.96
C THR A 31 8.19 -5.92 10.06
N ARG A 32 8.76 -5.63 11.24
CA ARG A 32 8.05 -4.89 12.28
C ARG A 32 7.45 -3.65 11.61
N HIS A 33 6.13 -3.56 11.59
CA HIS A 33 5.44 -2.34 11.21
C HIS A 33 5.79 -1.32 12.29
N LEU A 34 6.91 -0.62 12.08
CA LEU A 34 7.15 0.64 12.77
C LEU A 34 6.05 1.54 12.27
N GLU A 35 5.03 1.74 13.12
CA GLU A 35 4.00 2.74 12.94
C GLU A 35 4.68 4.02 12.46
N LYS A 36 4.54 4.34 11.16
CA LYS A 36 5.15 5.55 10.61
C LYS A 36 4.49 6.70 11.37
N PRO A 37 5.25 7.57 12.07
CA PRO A 37 4.67 8.72 12.72
C PRO A 37 3.74 9.43 11.75
N ALA A 38 2.53 9.76 12.19
CA ALA A 38 1.57 10.45 11.34
C ALA A 38 2.21 11.76 10.86
N VAL A 39 2.56 11.82 9.57
CA VAL A 39 3.10 13.03 8.95
C VAL A 39 1.89 13.92 8.66
N GLN A 40 1.82 15.06 9.34
CA GLN A 40 0.87 16.11 9.01
C GLN A 40 1.40 16.87 7.79
N PHE A 41 0.51 17.10 6.81
CA PHE A 41 0.81 17.89 5.61
C PHE A 41 -0.04 19.14 5.65
N ASP A 42 0.57 20.29 5.41
CA ASP A 42 -0.12 21.59 5.49
C ASP A 42 -0.81 21.95 4.16
N THR A 43 -0.34 21.38 3.05
CA THR A 43 -0.84 21.62 1.70
C THR A 43 -1.13 20.34 0.93
N ALA A 44 -1.95 20.47 -0.13
CA ALA A 44 -2.22 19.36 -1.05
C ALA A 44 -0.96 18.87 -1.78
N ALA A 45 0.01 19.75 -2.05
CA ALA A 45 1.26 19.38 -2.70
C ALA A 45 2.12 18.50 -1.77
N GLU A 46 2.26 18.88 -0.50
CA GLU A 46 3.00 18.07 0.48
C GLU A 46 2.36 16.69 0.67
N GLN A 47 1.03 16.61 0.67
CA GLN A 47 0.33 15.33 0.75
C GLN A 47 0.55 14.47 -0.51
N ALA A 48 0.62 15.09 -1.69
CA ALA A 48 0.84 14.38 -2.95
C ALA A 48 2.30 13.90 -3.13
N PHE A 49 3.27 14.61 -2.54
CA PHE A 49 4.71 14.34 -2.61
C PHE A 49 5.33 14.22 -1.20
N PRO A 50 4.96 13.18 -0.43
CA PRO A 50 5.36 13.04 0.97
C PRO A 50 6.84 12.70 1.16
N ASP A 51 7.54 12.35 0.09
CA ASP A 51 8.97 12.03 0.02
C ASP A 51 9.83 13.23 -0.43
N ALA A 52 9.21 14.37 -0.74
CA ALA A 52 9.88 15.58 -1.19
C ALA A 52 9.77 16.73 -0.17
N PRO A 53 10.48 16.67 0.98
CA PRO A 53 10.40 17.71 2.02
C PRO A 53 10.90 19.09 1.54
N TYR A 54 11.77 19.11 0.54
CA TYR A 54 12.29 20.33 -0.10
C TYR A 54 11.51 20.73 -1.36
N GLY A 55 10.47 19.98 -1.69
CA GLY A 55 9.57 20.26 -2.79
C GLY A 55 9.93 19.67 -4.14
N VAL A 56 9.01 19.91 -5.06
CA VAL A 56 9.07 19.48 -6.46
C VAL A 56 8.78 20.68 -7.36
N ASP A 57 9.54 20.82 -8.43
CA ASP A 57 9.37 21.90 -9.41
C ASP A 57 7.96 21.83 -10.03
N PRO A 58 7.16 22.92 -9.98
CA PRO A 58 5.85 22.97 -10.62
C PRO A 58 5.89 22.91 -12.16
N MET A 59 7.05 23.14 -12.77
CA MET A 59 7.22 23.17 -14.22
C MET A 59 7.80 21.85 -14.76
N VAL A 60 7.30 21.41 -15.91
CA VAL A 60 7.81 20.22 -16.60
C VAL A 60 8.93 20.64 -17.55
N THR A 61 10.09 20.02 -17.45
CA THR A 61 11.29 20.34 -18.25
C THR A 61 11.37 19.59 -19.58
N GLY A 62 10.47 18.63 -19.81
CA GLY A 62 10.35 17.88 -21.07
C GLY A 62 9.29 18.46 -22.03
N PRO A 63 9.16 17.92 -23.25
CA PRO A 63 8.10 18.31 -24.17
C PRO A 63 6.73 18.01 -23.57
N THR A 64 5.79 18.94 -23.72
CA THR A 64 4.41 18.77 -23.24
C THR A 64 3.41 19.10 -24.34
N SER A 65 2.13 18.77 -24.11
CA SER A 65 1.05 19.17 -25.02
C SER A 65 0.64 20.62 -24.77
N ALA A 66 0.18 21.33 -25.82
CA ALA A 66 -0.34 22.69 -25.68
C ALA A 66 -1.49 22.80 -24.65
N SER A 67 -2.31 21.75 -24.54
CA SER A 67 -3.39 21.71 -23.52
C SER A 67 -2.86 21.60 -22.09
N PHE A 68 -1.68 21.03 -21.88
CA PHE A 68 -1.05 20.99 -20.57
C PHE A 68 -0.38 22.32 -20.24
N GLU A 69 0.33 22.93 -21.19
CA GLU A 69 0.89 24.28 -21.03
C GLU A 69 -0.21 25.29 -20.67
N GLN A 70 -1.37 25.20 -21.32
CA GLN A 70 -2.51 26.06 -21.01
C GLN A 70 -3.04 25.84 -19.58
N ARG A 71 -3.08 24.58 -19.10
CA ARG A 71 -3.44 24.29 -17.71
C ARG A 71 -2.41 24.84 -16.73
N GLN A 72 -1.12 24.70 -17.03
CA GLN A 72 -0.06 25.24 -16.18
C GLN A 72 -0.11 26.76 -16.09
N SER A 73 -0.38 27.44 -17.22
CA SER A 73 -0.57 28.90 -17.23
C SER A 73 -1.83 29.32 -16.45
N ALA A 74 -2.95 28.62 -16.65
CA ALA A 74 -4.19 28.90 -15.92
C ALA A 74 -4.05 28.70 -14.40
N ALA A 75 -3.23 27.73 -13.99
CA ALA A 75 -2.92 27.45 -12.61
C ALA A 75 -1.75 28.28 -12.04
N ARG A 76 -1.13 29.16 -12.84
CA ARG A 76 0.02 30.00 -12.44
C ARG A 76 1.19 29.20 -11.86
N CYS A 77 1.53 28.11 -12.54
CA CYS A 77 2.58 27.20 -12.10
C CYS A 77 3.98 27.82 -12.13
N ALA A 78 4.21 28.79 -13.01
CA ALA A 78 5.51 29.47 -13.11
C ALA A 78 5.80 30.36 -11.89
N GLU A 79 4.76 30.84 -11.22
CA GLU A 79 4.84 31.70 -10.04
C GLU A 79 4.64 30.94 -8.72
N ALA A 80 4.23 29.67 -8.79
CA ALA A 80 3.94 28.86 -7.62
C ALA A 80 5.23 28.50 -6.88
N VAL A 81 5.18 28.57 -5.54
CA VAL A 81 6.32 28.29 -4.66
C VAL A 81 5.94 27.19 -3.68
N TRP A 82 6.79 26.17 -3.56
CA TRP A 82 6.61 25.10 -2.60
C TRP A 82 6.43 25.64 -1.17
N PRO A 83 5.50 25.10 -0.36
CA PRO A 83 4.58 24.00 -0.65
C PRO A 83 3.24 24.42 -1.28
N ASN A 84 3.04 25.71 -1.56
CA ASN A 84 1.80 26.28 -2.08
C ASN A 84 1.68 26.14 -3.60
N ILE A 85 1.79 24.91 -4.09
CA ILE A 85 1.70 24.59 -5.52
C ILE A 85 0.37 23.88 -5.82
N PRO A 86 -0.45 24.38 -6.77
CA PRO A 86 -1.66 23.69 -7.19
C PRO A 86 -1.33 22.32 -7.82
N LEU A 87 -2.10 21.27 -7.49
CA LEU A 87 -1.89 19.94 -8.10
C LEU A 87 -2.07 19.93 -9.62
N ALA A 88 -2.84 20.89 -10.17
CA ALA A 88 -2.99 21.09 -11.60
C ALA A 88 -1.67 21.38 -12.35
N CYS A 89 -0.61 21.77 -11.64
CA CYS A 89 0.73 21.96 -12.20
C CYS A 89 1.42 20.64 -12.55
N TYR A 90 0.99 19.53 -11.95
CA TYR A 90 1.56 18.22 -12.17
C TYR A 90 0.68 17.40 -13.11
N PRO A 91 1.27 16.71 -14.10
CA PRO A 91 0.50 15.83 -14.96
C PRO A 91 -0.02 14.64 -14.14
N ASN A 92 -1.31 14.34 -14.28
CA ASN A 92 -1.99 13.19 -13.66
C ASN A 92 -2.10 13.21 -12.12
N ARG A 93 -2.12 14.40 -11.52
CA ARG A 93 -2.45 14.60 -10.09
C ARG A 93 -3.73 15.39 -9.92
#